data_AF-A0A7W0LK52-F1
#
_entry.id   AF-A0A7W0LK52-F1
#
_cell.length_a   1.000
_cell.length_b   1.000
_cell.length_c   1.000
_cell.angle_alpha   90.00
_cell.angle_beta   90.00
_cell.angle_gamma   90.00
#
_symmetry.space_group_name_H-M   'P 1'
#
loop_
_entity.id
_entity.type
_entity.pdbx_description
1 polymer ?
#
loop_
_entity_poly.entity_id
_entity_poly.type
_entity_poly.pdbx_seq_one_letter_code
_entity_poly.pdbx_strand_id
1 'polypeptide(L)'
;MSRTRTLTTAFALGRLAFGAALLASPARVAAGWLGADAERAPVQIAIRGVGARDIALSAGTLATLNDPEALRRWLAGAILADLGDVVSTLLTPGSVLPGNARWGTVALGGGSALAGAALLATVDR
;
A
#
# COMPACT_ATOMS: atom_id res chain seq x y z
N MET A 1 -13.48 -17.20 13.35
CA MET A 1 -12.21 -16.85 12.67
C MET A 1 -11.18 -16.49 13.73
N SER A 2 -9.92 -16.90 13.59
CA SER A 2 -8.86 -16.48 14.52
C SER A 2 -8.65 -14.96 14.45
N ARG A 3 -8.20 -14.34 15.54
CA ARG A 3 -7.94 -12.88 15.59
C ARG A 3 -6.99 -12.44 14.48
N THR A 4 -5.94 -13.21 14.22
CA THR A 4 -4.98 -13.00 13.13
C THR A 4 -5.67 -12.97 11.77
N ARG A 5 -6.56 -13.92 11.49
CA ARG A 5 -7.27 -13.95 10.21
C ARG A 5 -8.16 -12.72 10.03
N THR A 6 -8.94 -12.35 11.06
CA THR A 6 -9.78 -11.14 11.01
C THR A 6 -8.97 -9.88 10.76
N LEU A 7 -7.84 -9.70 11.46
CA LEU A 7 -6.96 -8.54 11.27
C LEU A 7 -6.30 -8.54 9.89
N THR A 8 -5.88 -9.70 9.39
CA THR A 8 -5.30 -9.84 8.04
C THR A 8 -6.33 -9.53 6.96
N THR A 9 -7.57 -9.99 7.13
CA THR A 9 -8.68 -9.64 6.23
C THR A 9 -8.95 -8.14 6.25
N ALA A 10 -9.04 -7.52 7.43
CA ALA A 10 -9.27 -6.08 7.54
C ALA A 10 -8.13 -5.27 6.90
N PHE A 11 -6.87 -5.66 7.13
CA PHE A 11 -5.70 -5.07 6.51
C PHE A 11 -5.76 -5.16 4.97
N ALA A 12 -6.00 -6.35 4.43
CA ALA A 12 -6.09 -6.56 2.99
C ALA A 12 -7.27 -5.79 2.35
N LEU A 13 -8.43 -5.73 3.01
CA LEU A 13 -9.58 -4.97 2.53
C LEU A 13 -9.31 -3.46 2.54
N GLY A 14 -8.67 -2.92 3.58
CA GLY A 14 -8.29 -1.51 3.64
C GLY A 14 -7.35 -1.11 2.49
N ARG A 15 -6.34 -1.94 2.24
CA ARG A 15 -5.43 -1.77 1.09
C ARG A 15 -6.13 -1.93 -0.25
N LEU A 16 -7.03 -2.90 -0.37
CA LEU A 16 -7.82 -3.12 -1.58
C LEU A 16 -8.64 -1.87 -1.91
N ALA A 17 -9.29 -1.28 -0.90
CA ALA A 17 -10.05 -0.05 -1.05
C ALA A 17 -9.15 1.14 -1.44
N PHE A 18 -7.96 1.26 -0.85
CA PHE A 18 -6.99 2.29 -1.21
C PHE A 18 -6.50 2.14 -2.66
N GLY A 19 -6.12 0.92 -3.08
CA GLY A 19 -5.70 0.63 -4.45
C GLY A 19 -6.82 0.87 -5.47
N ALA A 20 -8.05 0.48 -5.15
CA ALA A 20 -9.24 0.78 -5.96
C ALA A 20 -9.48 2.30 -6.08
N ALA A 21 -9.28 3.06 -5.00
CA ALA A 21 -9.41 4.51 -5.02
C ALA A 21 -8.33 5.17 -5.91
N LEU A 22 -7.08 4.71 -5.84
CA LEU A 22 -6.00 5.15 -6.75
C LEU A 22 -6.32 4.83 -8.21
N LEU A 23 -6.93 3.67 -8.49
CA LEU A 23 -7.31 3.28 -9.84
C LEU A 23 -8.47 4.14 -10.39
N ALA A 24 -9.50 4.37 -9.58
CA ALA A 24 -10.72 5.07 -9.97
C ALA A 24 -10.58 6.60 -9.96
N SER A 25 -9.76 7.16 -9.07
CA SER A 25 -9.64 8.61 -8.86
C SER A 25 -8.19 9.01 -8.53
N PRO A 26 -7.22 8.73 -9.42
CA PRO A 26 -5.79 8.91 -9.15
C PRO A 26 -5.43 10.34 -8.75
N ALA A 27 -5.96 11.35 -9.44
CA ALA A 27 -5.67 12.75 -9.16
C ALA A 27 -6.05 13.14 -7.72
N ARG A 28 -7.28 12.82 -7.31
CA ARG A 28 -7.80 13.14 -5.97
C ARG A 28 -7.01 12.43 -4.87
N VAL A 29 -6.74 11.14 -5.04
CA VAL A 29 -6.12 10.33 -3.99
C VAL A 29 -4.62 10.63 -3.88
N ALA A 30 -3.94 10.86 -5.00
CA ALA A 30 -2.52 11.17 -5.03
C ALA A 30 -2.19 12.66 -4.81
N ALA A 31 -3.18 13.57 -4.76
CA ALA A 31 -2.94 15.00 -4.56
C ALA A 31 -2.14 15.32 -3.30
N GLY A 32 -2.40 14.61 -2.19
CA GLY A 32 -1.62 14.77 -0.95
C GLY A 32 -0.18 14.28 -1.05
N TRP A 33 0.14 13.44 -2.04
CA TRP A 33 1.47 12.87 -2.27
C TRP A 33 2.25 13.62 -3.35
N LEU A 34 1.58 14.02 -4.44
CA LEU A 34 2.19 14.56 -5.65
C LEU A 34 1.80 16.01 -5.94
N GLY A 35 0.88 16.60 -5.17
CA GLY A 35 0.42 17.97 -5.39
C GLY A 35 -0.25 18.14 -6.75
N ALA A 36 0.06 19.25 -7.42
CA ALA A 36 -0.51 19.57 -8.74
C ALA A 36 -0.11 18.56 -9.83
N ASP A 37 1.00 17.83 -9.67
CA ASP A 37 1.40 16.81 -10.65
C ASP A 37 0.42 15.63 -10.72
N ALA A 38 -0.39 15.40 -9.67
CA ALA A 38 -1.41 14.35 -9.66
C ALA A 38 -2.47 14.52 -10.77
N GLU A 39 -2.68 15.76 -11.24
CA GLU A 39 -3.63 16.07 -12.31
C GLU A 39 -3.08 15.74 -13.71
N ARG A 40 -1.76 15.52 -13.84
CA ARG A 40 -1.14 15.26 -15.15
C ARG A 40 -1.47 13.85 -15.62
N ALA A 41 -2.03 13.73 -16.83
CA ALA A 41 -2.45 12.45 -17.39
C ALA A 41 -1.35 11.35 -17.39
N PRO A 42 -0.07 11.62 -17.73
CA PRO A 42 0.98 10.61 -17.63
C PRO A 42 1.25 10.12 -16.21
N VAL A 43 1.15 11.01 -15.21
CA VAL A 43 1.31 10.65 -13.79
C VAL A 43 0.15 9.76 -13.35
N GLN A 44 -1.07 10.04 -13.79
CA GLN A 44 -2.22 9.20 -13.47
C GLN A 44 -2.09 7.78 -14.02
N ILE A 45 -1.40 7.56 -15.15
CA ILE A 45 -1.12 6.20 -15.65
C ILE A 45 -0.28 5.43 -14.63
N ALA A 46 0.81 6.04 -14.14
CA ALA A 46 1.66 5.43 -13.12
C ALA A 46 0.90 5.17 -11.82
N ILE A 47 0.08 6.12 -11.36
CA ILE A 47 -0.71 5.98 -10.14
C ILE A 47 -1.76 4.87 -10.25
N ARG A 48 -2.40 4.71 -11.41
CA ARG A 48 -3.30 3.58 -11.66
C ARG A 48 -2.55 2.24 -11.61
N GLY A 49 -1.31 2.20 -12.08
CA GLY A 49 -0.42 1.04 -11.94
C GLY A 49 -0.14 0.69 -10.48
N VAL A 50 0.14 1.70 -9.63
CA VAL A 50 0.30 1.51 -8.18
C VAL A 50 -1.00 1.00 -7.54
N GLY A 51 -2.16 1.56 -7.92
CA GLY A 51 -3.45 1.08 -7.46
C GLY A 51 -3.73 -0.38 -7.86
N ALA A 52 -3.42 -0.75 -9.10
CA ALA A 52 -3.56 -2.13 -9.59
C ALA A 52 -2.65 -3.12 -8.85
N ARG A 53 -1.40 -2.71 -8.53
CA ARG A 53 -0.47 -3.49 -7.69
C ARG A 53 -1.08 -3.78 -6.32
N ASP A 54 -1.63 -2.76 -5.66
CA ASP A 54 -2.24 -2.91 -4.35
C ASP A 54 -3.48 -3.82 -4.38
N ILE A 55 -4.30 -3.72 -5.43
CA ILE A 55 -5.42 -4.65 -5.65
C ILE A 55 -4.92 -6.09 -5.76
N ALA A 56 -3.89 -6.35 -6.56
CA ALA A 56 -3.35 -7.69 -6.77
C ALA A 56 -2.77 -8.28 -5.48
N LEU A 57 -1.98 -7.49 -4.72
CA LEU A 57 -1.41 -7.90 -3.44
C LEU A 57 -2.49 -8.23 -2.41
N SER A 58 -3.55 -7.40 -2.34
CA SER A 58 -4.68 -7.64 -1.45
C SER A 58 -5.50 -8.86 -1.85
N ALA A 59 -5.77 -9.05 -3.15
CA ALA A 59 -6.49 -10.21 -3.66
C ALA A 59 -5.72 -11.50 -3.36
N GLY A 60 -4.41 -11.51 -3.59
CA GLY A 60 -3.54 -12.63 -3.23
C GLY A 60 -3.58 -12.95 -1.74
N THR A 61 -3.44 -11.92 -0.89
CA THR A 61 -3.53 -12.05 0.57
C THR A 61 -4.86 -12.66 1.02
N LEU A 62 -5.99 -12.20 0.46
CA LEU A 62 -7.32 -12.70 0.77
C LEU A 62 -7.54 -14.14 0.28
N ALA A 63 -7.03 -14.47 -0.91
CA ALA A 63 -7.15 -15.79 -1.49
C ALA A 63 -6.38 -16.86 -0.70
N THR A 64 -5.29 -16.48 -0.01
CA THR A 64 -4.40 -17.41 0.69
C THR A 64 -4.58 -17.42 2.20
N LEU A 65 -5.69 -16.91 2.76
CA LEU A 65 -5.93 -16.86 4.22
C LEU A 65 -5.93 -18.23 4.93
N ASN A 66 -6.00 -19.33 4.17
CA ASN A 66 -5.94 -20.71 4.68
C ASN A 66 -4.65 -21.44 4.29
N ASP A 67 -3.72 -20.77 3.60
CA ASP A 67 -2.40 -21.28 3.20
C ASP A 67 -1.32 -20.39 3.82
N PRO A 68 -0.73 -20.79 4.96
CA PRO A 68 0.26 -19.99 5.67
C PRO A 68 1.47 -19.62 4.80
N GLU A 69 1.98 -20.56 4.00
CA GLU A 69 3.19 -20.34 3.20
C GLU A 69 2.93 -19.32 2.08
N ALA A 70 1.81 -19.45 1.37
CA ALA A 70 1.42 -18.49 0.35
C ALA A 70 1.04 -17.13 0.96
N LEU A 71 0.36 -17.11 2.11
CA LEU A 71 0.04 -15.88 2.83
C LEU A 71 1.28 -15.08 3.21
N ARG A 72 2.34 -15.76 3.68
CA ARG A 72 3.62 -15.10 3.98
C ARG A 72 4.19 -14.36 2.79
N ARG A 73 4.16 -14.99 1.61
CA ARG A 73 4.69 -14.41 0.36
C ARG A 73 3.92 -13.15 -0.04
N TRP A 74 2.59 -13.17 0.05
CA TRP A 74 1.76 -12.01 -0.26
C TRP A 74 1.94 -10.86 0.74
N LEU A 75 2.01 -11.16 2.04
CA LEU A 75 2.31 -10.16 3.06
C LEU A 75 3.71 -9.57 2.88
N ALA A 76 4.72 -10.39 2.58
CA ALA A 76 6.07 -9.91 2.28
C ALA A 76 6.09 -8.99 1.04
N GLY A 77 5.35 -9.35 -0.02
CA GLY A 77 5.18 -8.51 -1.19
C GLY A 77 4.53 -7.16 -0.87
N ALA A 78 3.49 -7.15 -0.02
CA ALA A 78 2.85 -5.91 0.42
C ALA A 78 3.79 -5.02 1.25
N ILE A 79 4.57 -5.61 2.17
CA ILE A 79 5.58 -4.88 2.96
C ILE A 79 6.63 -4.25 2.03
N LEU A 80 7.14 -5.01 1.06
CA LEU A 80 8.14 -4.51 0.11
C LEU A 80 7.60 -3.39 -0.77
N ALA A 81 6.34 -3.49 -1.21
CA ALA A 81 5.67 -2.44 -1.98
C ALA A 81 5.58 -1.14 -1.18
N ASP A 82 5.13 -1.21 0.07
CA ASP A 82 5.01 -0.04 0.97
C ASP A 82 6.36 0.61 1.26
N LEU A 83 7.38 -0.21 1.54
CA LEU A 83 8.74 0.28 1.75
C LEU A 83 9.29 0.94 0.48
N GLY A 84 8.98 0.40 -0.70
CA GLY A 84 9.31 1.01 -1.99
C GLY A 84 8.73 2.42 -2.13
N ASP A 85 7.47 2.62 -1.74
CA ASP A 85 6.81 3.92 -1.79
C ASP A 85 7.44 4.92 -0.80
N VAL A 86 7.79 4.45 0.41
CA VAL A 86 8.50 5.23 1.42
C VAL A 86 9.88 5.64 0.94
N VAL A 87 10.69 4.69 0.46
CA VAL A 87 12.05 4.94 -0.05
C VAL A 87 12.01 5.91 -1.22
N SER A 88 11.11 5.69 -2.19
CA SER A 88 10.96 6.59 -3.34
C SER A 88 10.62 8.02 -2.91
N THR A 89 9.75 8.18 -1.91
CA THR A 89 9.39 9.49 -1.38
C THR A 89 10.53 10.16 -0.61
N LEU A 90 11.31 9.39 0.16
CA LEU A 90 12.45 9.91 0.91
C LEU A 90 13.62 10.31 0.00
N LEU A 91 13.85 9.56 -1.07
CA LEU A 91 14.88 9.87 -2.08
C LEU A 91 14.52 11.06 -2.97
N THR A 92 13.23 11.43 -3.03
CA THR A 92 12.77 12.59 -3.80
C THR A 92 13.11 13.89 -3.05
N PRO A 93 13.71 14.90 -3.71
CA PRO A 93 14.00 16.19 -3.09
C PRO A 93 12.75 16.83 -2.48
N GLY A 94 12.85 17.30 -1.23
CA GLY A 94 11.69 17.86 -0.52
C GLY A 94 11.12 19.13 -1.17
N SER A 95 11.92 19.87 -1.93
CA SER A 95 11.50 21.09 -2.63
C SER A 95 10.52 20.85 -3.78
N VAL A 96 10.39 19.61 -4.26
CA VAL A 96 9.44 19.25 -5.34
C VAL A 96 8.19 18.54 -4.82
N LEU A 97 8.14 18.24 -3.51
CA LEU A 97 7.01 17.56 -2.88
C LEU A 97 6.11 18.58 -2.15
N PRO A 98 4.80 18.29 -2.02
CA PRO A 98 3.95 19.01 -1.08
C PRO A 98 4.52 18.94 0.35
N GLY A 99 4.31 19.98 1.15
CA GLY A 99 4.97 20.15 2.46
C GLY A 99 4.79 18.99 3.44
N ASN A 100 3.66 18.29 3.39
CA ASN A 100 3.36 17.13 4.23
C ASN A 100 3.49 15.77 3.52
N ALA A 101 3.75 15.73 2.22
CA ALA A 101 3.76 14.48 1.44
C ALA A 101 4.78 13.47 1.98
N ARG A 102 5.99 13.93 2.33
CA ARG A 102 7.05 13.06 2.86
C ARG A 102 6.63 12.34 4.13
N TRP A 103 6.19 13.09 5.14
CA TRP A 103 5.81 12.51 6.41
C TRP A 103 4.46 11.78 6.34
N GLY A 104 3.56 12.22 5.47
CA GLY A 104 2.32 11.51 5.14
C GLY A 104 2.60 10.12 4.57
N THR A 105 3.50 10.00 3.59
CA THR A 105 3.89 8.70 3.02
C THR A 105 4.65 7.84 4.01
N VAL A 106 5.56 8.41 4.80
CA VAL A 106 6.25 7.65 5.88
C VAL A 106 5.23 7.10 6.88
N ALA A 107 4.25 7.89 7.30
CA ALA A 107 3.22 7.45 8.23
C ALA A 107 2.33 6.37 7.63
N LEU A 108 1.82 6.57 6.41
CA LEU A 108 0.90 5.63 5.76
C LEU A 108 1.61 4.36 5.29
N GLY A 109 2.64 4.51 4.45
CA GLY A 109 3.41 3.39 3.91
C GLY A 109 4.22 2.68 4.99
N GLY A 110 4.95 3.43 5.84
CA GLY A 110 5.71 2.84 6.94
C GLY A 110 4.81 2.18 7.98
N GLY A 111 3.69 2.82 8.36
CA GLY A 111 2.70 2.25 9.27
C GLY A 111 2.05 0.97 8.71
N SER A 112 1.71 0.97 7.42
CA SER A 112 1.19 -0.22 6.74
C SER A 112 2.23 -1.34 6.65
N ALA A 113 3.49 -1.03 6.34
CA ALA A 113 4.58 -2.01 6.32
C ALA A 113 4.79 -2.64 7.71
N LEU A 114 4.76 -1.84 8.78
CA LEU A 114 4.83 -2.32 10.15
C LEU A 114 3.64 -3.20 10.52
N ALA A 115 2.42 -2.82 10.14
CA ALA A 115 1.23 -3.63 10.34
C ALA A 115 1.32 -4.98 9.60
N GLY A 116 1.76 -4.96 8.33
CA GLY A 116 2.01 -6.15 7.54
C GLY A 116 3.06 -7.07 8.18
N ALA A 117 4.16 -6.52 8.68
CA ALA A 117 5.21 -7.27 9.37
C ALA A 117 4.71 -7.89 10.68
N ALA A 118 3.89 -7.16 11.44
CA ALA A 118 3.27 -7.68 12.66
C ALA A 118 2.31 -8.84 12.35
N LEU A 119 1.49 -8.73 11.29
CA LEU A 119 0.63 -9.81 10.83
C LEU A 119 1.44 -11.01 10.35
N LEU A 120 2.48 -10.78 9.55
CA LEU A 120 3.37 -11.81 9.04
C LEU A 120 4.00 -12.64 10.18
N ALA A 121 4.42 -11.98 11.26
CA ALA A 121 4.98 -12.63 12.45
C ALA A 121 3.98 -13.52 13.22
N THR A 122 2.69 -13.46 12.89
CA THR A 122 1.63 -14.26 13.53
C THR A 122 1.07 -15.38 12.66
N VAL A 123 1.56 -15.56 11.43
CA VAL A 123 1.03 -16.55 10.47
C VAL A 123 1.29 -18.01 10.91
N ASP A 124 2.29 -18.26 11.78
CA ASP A 124 2.61 -19.61 12.31
C ASP A 124 2.16 -19.86 13.76
N ARG A 125 1.46 -18.91 14.39
CA ARG A 125 1.01 -19.05 15.78
C ARG A 125 -0.42 -19.55 15.89
#